data_AF-A0A7D8AMK6-F1
#
_entry.id   AF-A0A7D8AMK6-F1
#
_cell.length_a   1.000
_cell.length_b   1.000
_cell.length_c   1.000
_cell.angle_alpha   90.00
_cell.angle_beta   90.00
_cell.angle_gamma   90.00
#
_symmetry.space_group_name_H-M   'P 1'
#
loop_
_entity.id
_entity.type
_entity.pdbx_description
1 polymer ?
#
loop_
_entity_poly.entity_id
_entity_poly.type
_entity_poly.pdbx_seq_one_letter_code
_entity_poly.pdbx_strand_id
1 'polypeptide(L)'
;MYRNYFFKNILLVTIFLLMLLGCESKNKSEESKEHNQHDHSESLSSGSIDDHTLGHVLHAMGMSDADKEERSKIGKAIKVMHFAVYDEGLREVDSSADAKLTVYSYENVYVAKSNIDIGGSNHDSHIFVGLSSDIKKIIDMNLHGVKNDSAREFIKTFKGLDIIDGKINVSIDKNDEDAKNILVTVNFITSNLAKTVLSMN
;
A
#
# COMPACT_ATOMS: atom_id res chain seq x y z
N MET A 1 -49.91 19.47 -4.42
CA MET A 1 -48.80 18.82 -5.18
C MET A 1 -48.46 19.70 -6.37
N TYR A 2 -47.21 19.69 -6.85
CA TYR A 2 -46.58 20.60 -7.86
C TYR A 2 -45.73 21.74 -7.29
N ARG A 3 -44.54 21.42 -6.75
CA ARG A 3 -43.47 22.42 -6.57
C ARG A 3 -42.04 21.87 -6.74
N ASN A 4 -41.87 20.75 -7.47
CA ASN A 4 -40.55 20.10 -7.63
C ASN A 4 -40.13 19.83 -9.10
N TYR A 5 -40.91 20.24 -10.10
CA TYR A 5 -40.58 20.01 -11.51
C TYR A 5 -39.85 21.17 -12.20
N PHE A 6 -39.85 22.38 -11.62
CA PHE A 6 -39.25 23.55 -12.26
C PHE A 6 -37.71 23.54 -12.21
N PHE A 7 -37.13 23.04 -11.12
CA PHE A 7 -35.67 23.01 -10.94
C PHE A 7 -34.96 21.89 -11.73
N LYS A 8 -35.67 20.81 -12.09
CA LYS A 8 -35.06 19.71 -12.85
C LYS A 8 -34.81 20.05 -14.32
N ASN A 9 -35.64 20.91 -14.92
CA ASN A 9 -35.51 21.25 -16.33
C ASN A 9 -34.47 22.35 -16.59
N ILE A 10 -34.23 23.26 -15.63
CA ILE A 10 -33.22 24.32 -15.78
C ILE A 10 -31.79 23.76 -15.70
N LEU A 11 -31.55 22.78 -14.82
CA LEU A 11 -30.22 22.19 -14.62
C LEU A 11 -29.77 21.32 -15.82
N LEU A 12 -30.71 20.64 -16.48
CA LEU A 12 -30.43 19.81 -17.65
C LEU A 12 -30.08 20.64 -18.90
N VAL A 13 -30.66 21.84 -19.04
CA VAL A 13 -30.38 22.75 -20.17
C VAL A 13 -29.00 23.41 -20.03
N THR A 14 -28.52 23.65 -18.80
CA THR A 14 -27.19 24.26 -18.58
C THR A 14 -26.03 23.29 -18.85
N ILE A 15 -26.23 21.98 -18.60
CA ILE A 15 -25.21 20.95 -18.87
C ILE A 15 -25.06 20.69 -20.37
N PHE A 16 -26.15 20.79 -21.14
CA PHE A 16 -26.11 20.58 -22.59
C PHE A 16 -25.42 21.74 -23.34
N LEU A 17 -25.44 22.96 -22.80
CA LEU A 17 -24.78 24.14 -23.41
C LEU A 17 -23.26 24.16 -23.20
N LEU A 18 -22.75 23.54 -22.14
CA LEU A 18 -21.31 23.48 -21.82
C LEU A 18 -20.54 22.42 -22.64
N MET A 19 -21.23 21.48 -23.30
CA MET A 19 -20.63 20.46 -24.15
C MET A 19 -20.37 20.93 -25.60
N LEU A 20 -20.77 22.15 -25.97
CA LEU A 20 -20.63 22.69 -27.34
C LEU A 20 -19.50 23.73 -27.50
N LEU A 21 -18.77 24.06 -26.44
CA LEU A 21 -17.69 25.06 -26.47
C LEU A 21 -16.41 24.45 -25.90
N GLY A 22 -15.61 23.80 -26.76
CA GLY A 22 -14.28 23.36 -26.34
C GLY A 22 -13.55 22.36 -27.24
N CYS A 23 -13.88 22.27 -28.53
CA CYS A 23 -12.99 21.64 -29.52
C CYS A 23 -12.47 22.75 -30.43
N GLU A 24 -11.25 23.22 -30.18
CA GLU A 24 -10.48 23.97 -31.17
C GLU A 24 -9.09 23.38 -31.27
N SER A 25 -8.86 22.65 -32.35
CA SER A 25 -7.59 22.06 -32.77
C SER A 25 -6.65 23.13 -33.30
N LYS A 26 -5.37 23.12 -32.90
CA LYS A 26 -4.27 23.65 -33.71
C LYS A 26 -3.05 22.73 -33.68
N ASN A 27 -2.78 22.15 -34.84
CA ASN A 27 -1.49 21.58 -35.23
C ASN A 27 -0.38 22.62 -35.10
N LYS A 28 0.79 22.22 -34.60
CA LYS A 28 2.08 22.39 -35.32
C LYS A 28 3.27 21.74 -34.60
N SER A 29 4.09 21.16 -35.47
CA SER A 29 5.55 20.97 -35.43
C SER A 29 6.11 19.80 -34.62
N GLU A 30 6.55 18.79 -35.38
CA GLU A 30 7.65 17.90 -35.04
C GLU A 30 8.92 18.72 -34.74
N GLU A 31 9.58 18.37 -33.65
CA GLU A 31 11.03 18.51 -33.51
C GLU A 31 11.52 17.25 -32.79
N SER A 32 12.25 16.43 -33.54
CA SER A 32 12.91 15.22 -33.10
C SER A 32 13.87 15.51 -31.95
N LYS A 33 13.65 14.87 -30.79
CA LYS A 33 14.69 14.70 -29.77
C LYS A 33 15.09 13.24 -29.71
N GLU A 34 16.39 13.04 -29.87
CA GLU A 34 17.08 11.76 -29.90
C GLU A 34 16.67 10.85 -28.75
N HIS A 35 16.44 9.58 -29.11
CA HIS A 35 16.46 8.46 -28.20
C HIS A 35 17.86 8.31 -27.62
N ASN A 36 18.11 8.88 -26.45
CA ASN A 36 19.13 8.32 -25.57
C ASN A 36 18.50 7.15 -24.80
N GLN A 37 18.74 5.95 -25.33
CA GLN A 37 18.73 4.72 -24.56
C GLN A 37 19.75 4.87 -23.43
N HIS A 38 19.27 5.23 -22.24
CA HIS A 38 20.00 4.95 -21.03
C HIS A 38 19.72 3.50 -20.67
N ASP A 39 20.66 2.63 -21.04
CA ASP A 39 20.86 1.35 -20.37
C ASP A 39 21.05 1.62 -18.88
N HIS A 40 19.98 1.50 -18.10
CA HIS A 40 20.10 1.30 -16.66
C HIS A 40 20.45 -0.17 -16.44
N SER A 41 21.74 -0.44 -16.59
CA SER A 41 22.41 -1.47 -15.81
C SER A 41 22.17 -1.13 -14.33
N GLU A 42 21.11 -1.69 -13.72
CA GLU A 42 20.88 -1.64 -12.29
C GLU A 42 21.97 -2.45 -11.57
N SER A 43 23.09 -1.79 -11.31
CA SER A 43 24.09 -2.26 -10.38
C SER A 43 23.59 -2.00 -8.95
N LEU A 44 23.32 -3.09 -8.23
CA LEU A 44 23.35 -3.23 -6.77
C LEU A 44 23.48 -1.93 -5.97
N SER A 45 22.36 -1.26 -5.70
CA SER A 45 22.29 -0.28 -4.62
C SER A 45 20.91 -0.31 -4.00
N SER A 46 20.86 -0.39 -2.67
CA SER A 46 19.68 -0.17 -1.84
C SER A 46 18.93 1.08 -2.31
N GLY A 47 17.84 0.91 -3.05
CA GLY A 47 17.01 2.03 -3.49
C GLY A 47 16.54 2.80 -2.26
N SER A 48 16.78 4.11 -2.23
CA SER A 48 16.27 4.96 -1.16
C SER A 48 14.75 4.90 -1.16
N ILE A 49 14.15 4.61 0.00
CA ILE A 49 12.69 4.64 0.18
C ILE A 49 12.20 6.07 -0.06
N ASP A 50 11.21 6.25 -0.93
CA ASP A 50 10.61 7.57 -1.16
C ASP A 50 9.86 8.08 0.07
N ASP A 51 9.75 9.40 0.22
CA ASP A 51 9.18 10.04 1.42
C ASP A 51 7.73 9.60 1.71
N HIS A 52 6.96 9.28 0.67
CA HIS A 52 5.56 8.86 0.80
C HIS A 52 5.46 7.43 1.31
N THR A 53 6.21 6.49 0.73
CA THR A 53 6.34 5.12 1.25
C THR A 53 6.90 5.12 2.66
N LEU A 54 7.91 5.93 2.94
CA LEU A 54 8.48 6.07 4.28
C LEU A 54 7.43 6.54 5.30
N GLY A 55 6.50 7.41 4.90
CA GLY A 55 5.37 7.80 5.74
C GLY A 55 4.49 6.62 6.16
N HIS A 56 4.16 5.72 5.23
CA HIS A 56 3.39 4.51 5.54
C HIS A 56 4.17 3.53 6.42
N VAL A 57 5.48 3.38 6.16
CA VAL A 57 6.35 2.52 6.97
C VAL A 57 6.41 3.02 8.40
N LEU A 58 6.69 4.31 8.61
CA LEU A 58 6.77 4.89 9.95
C LEU A 58 5.42 4.85 10.68
N HIS A 59 4.31 5.05 9.97
CA HIS A 59 2.99 4.89 10.56
C HIS A 59 2.77 3.47 11.08
N ALA A 60 3.08 2.46 10.26
CA ALA A 60 2.97 1.05 10.66
C ALA A 60 3.91 0.70 11.84
N MET A 61 5.09 1.32 11.92
CA MET A 61 6.02 1.19 13.07
C MET A 61 5.52 1.89 14.34
N GLY A 62 4.43 2.65 14.29
CA GLY A 62 3.98 3.47 15.43
C GLY A 62 4.82 4.74 15.65
N MET A 63 5.54 5.19 14.62
CA MET A 63 6.45 6.35 14.64
C MET A 63 5.92 7.50 13.77
N SER A 64 4.59 7.70 13.73
CA SER A 64 3.95 8.71 12.87
C SER A 64 4.38 10.15 13.18
N ASP A 65 4.76 10.41 14.43
CA ASP A 65 5.08 11.75 14.94
C ASP A 65 6.55 12.15 14.74
N ALA A 66 7.36 11.29 14.10
CA ALA A 66 8.77 11.57 13.80
C ALA A 66 8.90 12.85 12.96
N ASP A 67 9.80 13.74 13.39
CA ASP A 67 10.05 14.99 12.66
C ASP A 67 10.85 14.77 11.36
N LYS A 68 11.01 15.81 10.55
CA LYS A 68 11.67 15.69 9.24
C LYS A 68 13.11 15.16 9.33
N GLU A 69 13.86 15.56 10.36
CA GLU A 69 15.25 15.13 10.53
C GLU A 69 15.31 13.67 10.96
N GLU A 70 14.48 13.30 11.94
CA GLU A 70 14.34 11.93 12.43
C GLU A 70 13.89 10.98 11.31
N ARG A 71 12.85 11.36 10.55
CA ARG A 71 12.38 10.62 9.37
C ARG A 71 13.52 10.35 8.39
N SER A 72 14.34 11.36 8.08
CA SER A 72 15.46 11.20 7.14
C SER A 72 16.53 10.24 7.67
N LYS A 73 16.83 10.27 8.98
CA LYS A 73 17.78 9.34 9.60
C LYS A 73 17.25 7.90 9.58
N ILE A 74 16.00 7.70 9.98
CA ILE A 74 15.36 6.38 9.99
C ILE A 74 15.28 5.83 8.56
N GLY A 75 14.84 6.66 7.59
CA GLY A 75 14.73 6.27 6.19
C GLY A 75 16.02 5.71 5.59
N LYS A 76 17.18 6.26 5.96
CA LYS A 76 18.50 5.79 5.53
C LYS A 76 18.95 4.50 6.22
N ALA A 77 18.41 4.21 7.40
CA ALA A 77 18.79 3.07 8.22
C ALA A 77 17.86 1.87 8.05
N ILE A 78 16.66 2.04 7.47
CA ILE A 78 15.75 0.95 7.13
C ILE A 78 16.43 0.02 6.12
N LYS A 79 16.45 -1.27 6.45
CA LYS A 79 16.77 -2.35 5.51
C LYS A 79 15.50 -2.74 4.75
N VAL A 80 15.61 -2.88 3.43
CA VAL A 80 14.50 -3.29 2.56
C VAL A 80 14.83 -4.66 1.98
N MET A 81 13.90 -5.59 2.11
CA MET A 81 14.01 -6.96 1.59
C MET A 81 12.75 -7.25 0.76
N HIS A 82 12.92 -7.91 -0.38
CA HIS A 82 11.83 -8.26 -1.28
C HIS A 82 11.67 -9.77 -1.35
N PHE A 83 10.45 -10.27 -1.27
CA PHE A 83 10.18 -11.70 -1.27
C PHE A 83 9.14 -12.07 -2.31
N ALA A 84 9.47 -13.07 -3.12
CA ALA A 84 8.52 -13.75 -4.00
C ALA A 84 7.97 -15.01 -3.32
N VAL A 85 6.77 -15.41 -3.72
CA VAL A 85 6.10 -16.62 -3.21
C VAL A 85 6.45 -17.79 -4.13
N TYR A 86 6.97 -18.86 -3.55
CA TYR A 86 7.21 -20.15 -4.16
C TYR A 86 6.45 -21.24 -3.39
N ASP A 87 6.38 -22.45 -3.93
CA ASP A 87 5.62 -23.56 -3.34
C ASP A 87 6.05 -23.89 -1.90
N GLU A 88 7.32 -23.66 -1.54
CA GLU A 88 7.83 -23.89 -0.18
C GLU A 88 7.77 -22.66 0.75
N GLY A 89 7.31 -21.50 0.27
CA GLY A 89 7.19 -20.27 1.05
C GLY A 89 7.80 -19.04 0.38
N LEU A 90 8.23 -18.08 1.20
CA LEU A 90 8.88 -16.86 0.72
C LEU A 90 10.37 -17.09 0.48
N ARG A 91 10.87 -16.61 -0.66
CA ARG A 91 12.30 -16.51 -0.96
C ARG A 91 12.65 -15.06 -1.30
N GLU A 92 13.78 -14.61 -0.81
CA GLU A 92 14.28 -13.26 -1.09
C GLU A 92 14.63 -13.14 -2.59
N VAL A 93 14.27 -12.01 -3.19
CA VAL A 93 14.54 -11.66 -4.59
C VAL A 93 15.14 -10.26 -4.66
N ASP A 94 15.93 -10.00 -5.69
CA ASP A 94 16.66 -8.72 -5.80
C ASP A 94 15.77 -7.55 -6.25
N SER A 95 14.58 -7.82 -6.79
CA SER A 95 13.69 -6.81 -7.37
C SER A 95 12.32 -6.77 -6.70
N SER A 96 11.83 -5.54 -6.49
CA SER A 96 10.46 -5.29 -6.04
C SER A 96 9.39 -5.68 -7.07
N ALA A 97 9.73 -5.79 -8.35
CA ALA A 97 8.78 -6.10 -9.43
C ALA A 97 8.20 -7.53 -9.30
N ASP A 98 9.02 -8.47 -8.83
CA ASP A 98 8.63 -9.87 -8.64
C ASP A 98 8.12 -10.15 -7.21
N ALA A 99 8.20 -9.15 -6.33
CA ALA A 99 7.89 -9.30 -4.92
C ALA A 99 6.38 -9.38 -4.68
N LYS A 100 5.97 -10.35 -3.85
CA LYS A 100 4.63 -10.42 -3.25
C LYS A 100 4.61 -9.82 -1.84
N LEU A 101 5.78 -9.76 -1.21
CA LEU A 101 5.97 -9.14 0.09
C LEU A 101 7.25 -8.29 0.05
N THR A 102 7.16 -7.04 0.47
CA THR A 102 8.34 -6.21 0.77
C THR A 102 8.39 -5.99 2.27
N VAL A 103 9.55 -6.23 2.88
CA VAL A 103 9.77 -6.10 4.32
C VAL A 103 10.75 -4.98 4.57
N TYR A 104 10.34 -4.04 5.41
CA TYR A 104 11.16 -2.97 5.94
C TYR A 104 11.55 -3.34 7.36
N SER A 105 12.84 -3.37 7.66
CA SER A 105 13.36 -3.65 9.00
C SER A 105 14.16 -2.47 9.51
N TYR A 106 13.80 -1.98 10.69
CA TYR A 106 14.55 -0.94 11.39
C TYR A 106 14.55 -1.28 12.87
N GLU A 107 15.75 -1.31 13.45
CA GLU A 107 15.99 -1.80 14.81
C GLU A 107 15.33 -3.17 15.05
N ASN A 108 14.34 -3.23 15.95
CA ASN A 108 13.62 -4.43 16.37
C ASN A 108 12.16 -4.41 15.89
N VAL A 109 11.89 -3.76 14.76
CA VAL A 109 10.55 -3.65 14.19
C VAL A 109 10.59 -4.06 12.73
N TYR A 110 9.54 -4.76 12.30
CA TYR A 110 9.30 -5.12 10.92
C TYR A 110 8.03 -4.45 10.41
N VAL A 111 8.07 -3.95 9.17
CA VAL A 111 6.87 -3.57 8.43
C VAL A 111 6.82 -4.39 7.16
N ALA A 112 5.70 -5.06 6.94
CA ALA A 112 5.43 -5.79 5.71
C ALA A 112 4.46 -5.01 4.83
N LYS A 113 4.82 -4.85 3.56
CA LYS A 113 3.98 -4.29 2.49
C LYS A 113 3.58 -5.42 1.55
N SER A 114 2.28 -5.55 1.27
CA SER A 114 1.75 -6.44 0.25
C SER A 114 0.61 -5.79 -0.51
N ASN A 115 0.38 -6.23 -1.75
CA ASN A 115 -0.74 -5.77 -2.55
C ASN A 115 -2.06 -6.18 -1.89
N ILE A 116 -3.08 -5.33 -2.03
CA ILE A 116 -4.43 -5.61 -1.54
C ILE A 116 -5.44 -5.31 -2.64
N ASP A 117 -6.40 -6.21 -2.82
CA ASP A 117 -7.52 -6.03 -3.75
C ASP A 117 -8.83 -6.06 -2.98
N ILE A 118 -9.38 -4.87 -2.75
CA ILE A 118 -10.63 -4.60 -2.04
C ILE A 118 -11.38 -3.46 -2.73
N GLY A 119 -12.64 -3.25 -2.37
CA GLY A 119 -13.45 -2.13 -2.86
C GLY A 119 -12.67 -0.81 -2.83
N GLY A 120 -12.67 -0.08 -3.95
CA GLY A 120 -11.97 1.21 -4.06
C GLY A 120 -10.45 1.14 -4.18
N SER A 121 -9.87 -0.04 -4.41
CA SER A 121 -8.46 -0.22 -4.76
C SER A 121 -8.17 0.20 -6.21
N ASN A 122 -6.90 0.50 -6.47
CA ASN A 122 -6.29 0.65 -7.79
C ASN A 122 -5.15 -0.37 -7.97
N HIS A 123 -4.47 -0.35 -9.11
CA HIS A 123 -3.38 -1.30 -9.40
C HIS A 123 -2.15 -1.17 -8.48
N ASP A 124 -2.05 -0.07 -7.72
CA ASP A 124 -0.95 0.24 -6.81
C ASP A 124 -1.45 0.34 -5.36
N SER A 125 -2.45 -0.48 -5.00
CA SER A 125 -3.01 -0.51 -3.65
C SER A 125 -2.28 -1.51 -2.78
N HIS A 126 -1.89 -1.05 -1.59
CA HIS A 126 -1.05 -1.80 -0.66
C HIS A 126 -1.59 -1.71 0.75
N ILE A 127 -1.35 -2.78 1.51
CA ILE A 127 -1.47 -2.79 2.96
C ILE A 127 -0.08 -2.83 3.59
N PHE A 128 0.12 -2.00 4.61
CA PHE A 128 1.32 -1.98 5.45
C PHE A 128 0.96 -2.50 6.83
N VAL A 129 1.71 -3.49 7.31
CA VAL A 129 1.48 -4.13 8.61
C VAL A 129 2.77 -4.06 9.42
N GLY A 130 2.75 -3.31 10.51
CA GLY A 130 3.86 -3.22 11.46
C GLY A 130 3.78 -4.28 12.53
N LEU A 131 4.91 -4.88 12.86
CA LEU A 131 5.03 -6.09 13.68
C LEU A 131 6.17 -5.94 14.68
N SER A 132 5.96 -6.45 15.89
CA SER A 132 7.02 -6.58 16.91
C SER A 132 8.17 -7.47 16.43
N SER A 133 9.36 -7.35 17.01
CA SER A 133 10.52 -8.17 16.65
C SER A 133 10.28 -9.68 16.74
N ASP A 134 9.45 -10.11 17.67
CA ASP A 134 9.09 -11.52 17.84
C ASP A 134 7.90 -11.96 16.96
N ILE A 135 7.35 -11.05 16.14
CA ILE A 135 6.22 -11.27 15.24
C ILE A 135 4.96 -11.76 15.99
N LYS A 136 4.86 -11.47 17.30
CA LYS A 136 3.70 -11.87 18.13
C LYS A 136 2.65 -10.80 18.29
N LYS A 137 2.89 -9.58 17.82
CA LYS A 137 1.95 -8.47 17.96
C LYS A 137 1.98 -7.55 16.74
N ILE A 138 0.81 -7.11 16.33
CA ILE A 138 0.65 -6.00 15.37
C ILE A 138 0.87 -4.69 16.12
N ILE A 139 1.77 -3.85 15.60
CA ILE A 139 2.00 -2.50 16.12
C ILE A 139 0.92 -1.56 15.60
N ASP A 140 0.82 -1.43 14.28
CA ASP A 140 -0.19 -0.64 13.59
C ASP A 140 -0.31 -1.07 12.11
N MET A 141 -1.35 -0.58 11.42
CA MET A 141 -1.61 -0.89 10.01
C MET A 141 -2.11 0.33 9.24
N ASN A 142 -1.80 0.39 7.95
CA ASN A 142 -2.35 1.41 7.05
C ASN A 142 -2.51 0.91 5.62
N LEU A 143 -3.27 1.67 4.82
CA LEU A 143 -3.56 1.38 3.42
C LEU A 143 -3.10 2.53 2.52
N HIS A 144 -2.47 2.17 1.41
CA HIS A 144 -2.22 3.04 0.27
C HIS A 144 -3.13 2.68 -0.91
N GLY A 145 -3.54 3.67 -1.71
CA GLY A 145 -4.32 3.44 -2.93
C GLY A 145 -5.81 3.10 -2.75
N VAL A 146 -6.25 2.79 -1.53
CA VAL A 146 -7.63 2.39 -1.22
C VAL A 146 -8.52 3.56 -0.79
N LYS A 147 -9.65 3.76 -1.49
CA LYS A 147 -10.66 4.79 -1.21
C LYS A 147 -11.89 4.32 -0.43
N ASN A 148 -11.91 3.08 0.05
CA ASN A 148 -13.00 2.54 0.87
C ASN A 148 -12.81 2.91 2.35
N ASP A 149 -13.64 3.83 2.84
CA ASP A 149 -13.60 4.30 4.23
C ASP A 149 -13.90 3.19 5.26
N SER A 150 -14.80 2.27 4.94
CA SER A 150 -15.10 1.13 5.82
C SER A 150 -13.90 0.22 6.00
N ALA A 151 -13.16 -0.07 4.92
CA ALA A 151 -11.91 -0.81 5.00
C ALA A 151 -10.84 -0.07 5.82
N ARG A 152 -10.72 1.26 5.62
CA ARG A 152 -9.78 2.11 6.37
C ARG A 152 -10.11 2.19 7.86
N GLU A 153 -11.38 2.11 8.23
CA GLU A 153 -11.79 2.02 9.63
C GLU A 153 -11.54 0.61 10.19
N PHE A 154 -11.86 -0.42 9.42
CA PHE A 154 -11.68 -1.81 9.82
C PHE A 154 -10.23 -2.15 10.18
N ILE A 155 -9.25 -1.71 9.39
CA ILE A 155 -7.82 -1.99 9.68
C ILE A 155 -7.36 -1.43 11.04
N LYS A 156 -8.00 -0.37 11.55
CA LYS A 156 -7.62 0.22 12.86
C LYS A 156 -7.89 -0.76 14.02
N THR A 157 -8.82 -1.69 13.83
CA THR A 157 -9.15 -2.72 14.83
C THR A 157 -8.02 -3.73 15.03
N PHE A 158 -7.07 -3.80 14.10
CA PHE A 158 -5.92 -4.71 14.17
C PHE A 158 -4.78 -4.17 15.04
N LYS A 159 -4.78 -2.88 15.34
CA LYS A 159 -3.74 -2.24 16.14
C LYS A 159 -3.61 -2.92 17.51
N GLY A 160 -2.41 -3.40 17.84
CA GLY A 160 -2.14 -4.03 19.12
C GLY A 160 -2.66 -5.46 19.28
N LEU A 161 -3.22 -6.08 18.23
CA LEU A 161 -3.66 -7.47 18.30
C LEU A 161 -2.49 -8.44 18.41
N ASP A 162 -2.70 -9.51 19.18
CA ASP A 162 -1.76 -10.62 19.29
C ASP A 162 -1.86 -11.55 18.08
N ILE A 163 -0.72 -12.12 17.72
CA ILE A 163 -0.54 -13.09 16.64
C ILE A 163 -0.24 -14.43 17.29
N ILE A 164 -1.08 -15.42 17.03
CA ILE A 164 -0.98 -16.77 17.59
C ILE A 164 -0.79 -17.74 16.43
N ASP A 165 0.29 -18.50 16.47
CA ASP A 165 0.68 -19.46 15.42
C ASP A 165 0.72 -18.82 14.01
N GLY A 166 1.23 -17.59 13.94
CA GLY A 166 1.35 -16.82 12.70
C GLY A 166 0.01 -16.33 12.14
N LYS A 167 -1.04 -16.25 12.95
CA LYS A 167 -2.36 -15.78 12.54
C LYS A 167 -2.98 -14.82 13.55
N ILE A 168 -3.86 -13.98 13.04
CA ILE A 168 -4.75 -13.13 13.83
C ILE A 168 -6.11 -13.79 13.86
N ASN A 169 -6.63 -13.98 15.06
CA ASN A 169 -7.93 -14.60 15.27
C ASN A 169 -8.99 -13.52 15.54
N VAL A 170 -9.56 -12.98 14.46
CA VAL A 170 -10.68 -12.04 14.51
C VAL A 170 -11.90 -12.63 13.81
N SER A 171 -13.08 -12.41 14.38
CA SER A 171 -14.34 -12.77 13.74
C SER A 171 -14.76 -11.65 12.80
N ILE A 172 -14.98 -11.99 11.53
CA ILE A 172 -15.43 -11.06 10.49
C ILE A 172 -16.83 -11.44 10.00
N ASP A 173 -17.59 -10.47 9.50
CA ASP A 173 -18.84 -10.76 8.81
C ASP A 173 -18.54 -11.60 7.56
N LYS A 174 -19.19 -12.76 7.46
CA LYS A 174 -19.04 -13.66 6.32
C LYS A 174 -19.55 -13.08 5.00
N ASN A 175 -20.24 -11.95 5.01
CA ASN A 175 -20.70 -11.27 3.80
C ASN A 175 -19.82 -10.07 3.42
N ASP A 176 -18.85 -9.71 4.25
CA ASP A 176 -17.93 -8.62 4.00
C ASP A 176 -16.66 -9.15 3.31
N GLU A 177 -16.66 -9.11 1.98
CA GLU A 177 -15.53 -9.58 1.17
C GLU A 177 -14.26 -8.75 1.38
N ASP A 178 -14.39 -7.45 1.64
CA ASP A 178 -13.23 -6.58 1.88
C ASP A 178 -12.56 -6.94 3.21
N ALA A 179 -13.35 -7.15 4.27
CA ALA A 179 -12.83 -7.61 5.56
C ALA A 179 -12.15 -8.98 5.45
N LYS A 180 -12.70 -9.90 4.64
CA LYS A 180 -12.06 -11.20 4.36
C LYS A 180 -10.73 -11.04 3.66
N ASN A 181 -10.67 -10.25 2.59
CA ASN A 181 -9.44 -10.04 1.83
C ASN A 181 -8.36 -9.39 2.71
N ILE A 182 -8.73 -8.41 3.54
CA ILE A 182 -7.81 -7.83 4.53
C ILE A 182 -7.29 -8.91 5.48
N LEU A 183 -8.17 -9.71 6.10
CA LEU A 183 -7.74 -10.74 7.05
C LEU A 183 -6.84 -11.81 6.39
N VAL A 184 -7.18 -12.23 5.17
CA VAL A 184 -6.37 -13.18 4.39
C VAL A 184 -4.99 -12.61 4.11
N THR A 185 -4.89 -11.36 3.64
CA THR A 185 -3.61 -10.72 3.34
C THR A 185 -2.76 -10.52 4.60
N VAL A 186 -3.36 -10.10 5.71
CA VAL A 186 -2.60 -9.94 6.97
C VAL A 186 -2.12 -11.29 7.50
N ASN A 187 -2.96 -12.34 7.45
CA ASN A 187 -2.53 -13.70 7.83
C ASN A 187 -1.47 -14.27 6.88
N PHE A 188 -1.53 -13.95 5.59
CA PHE A 188 -0.46 -14.27 4.64
C PHE A 188 0.85 -13.59 5.08
N ILE A 189 0.81 -12.30 5.42
CA ILE A 189 1.97 -11.55 5.90
C ILE A 189 2.56 -12.17 7.17
N THR A 190 1.75 -12.32 8.23
CA THR A 190 2.23 -12.74 9.55
C THR A 190 2.74 -14.18 9.56
N SER A 191 2.04 -15.08 8.86
CA SER A 191 2.44 -16.50 8.79
C SER A 191 3.73 -16.72 8.01
N ASN A 192 3.97 -15.95 6.95
CA ASN A 192 5.18 -16.09 6.15
C ASN A 192 6.37 -15.34 6.78
N LEU A 193 6.17 -14.11 7.26
CA LEU A 193 7.26 -13.35 7.85
C LEU A 193 7.80 -14.02 9.11
N ALA A 194 6.94 -14.63 9.94
CA ALA A 194 7.38 -15.40 11.10
C ALA A 194 8.35 -16.53 10.69
N LYS A 195 8.04 -17.26 9.60
CA LYS A 195 8.93 -18.32 9.09
C LYS A 195 10.24 -17.75 8.55
N THR A 196 10.17 -16.66 7.80
CA THR A 196 11.35 -16.00 7.23
C THR A 196 12.28 -15.48 8.32
N VAL A 197 11.78 -14.72 9.30
CA VAL A 197 12.60 -14.19 10.40
C VAL A 197 13.21 -15.32 11.24
N LEU A 198 12.46 -16.40 11.49
CA LEU A 198 13.00 -17.58 12.17
C LEU A 198 14.10 -18.29 11.38
N SER A 199 14.10 -18.20 10.04
CA SER A 199 15.13 -18.83 9.20
C SER A 199 16.41 -17.98 9.04
N MET A 200 16.35 -16.70 9.41
CA MET A 200 17.49 -15.77 9.31
C MET A 200 18.33 -15.71 10.59
N ASN A 201 17.81 -16.25 11.71
CA ASN A 201 18.49 -16.35 13.01
C ASN A 201 18.98 -17.77 13.28
#